data_AF-A0A528MZU7-F1
#
_entry.id   AF-A0A528MZU7-F1
#
_cell.length_a   1.000
_cell.length_b   1.000
_cell.length_c   1.000
_cell.angle_alpha   90.00
_cell.angle_beta   90.00
_cell.angle_gamma   90.00
#
_symmetry.space_group_name_H-M   'P 1'
#
loop_
_entity.id
_entity.type
_entity.pdbx_description
1 polymer ?
#
loop_
_entity_poly.entity_id
_entity_poly.type
_entity_poly.pdbx_seq_one_letter_code
_entity_poly.pdbx_strand_id
1 'polypeptide(L)' 'SYDSGSIRIDGREVGYRETGTRQRRSERDLAKMRAETGMVFQSFNLFPHLTAAGNIMLGLRKVRGKSSTEARA' A
#
# COMPACT_ATOMS: atom_id res chain seq x y z
N SER A 1 22.03 -17.50 -2.97
CA SER A 1 21.08 -17.14 -4.03
C SER A 1 19.69 -17.52 -3.55
N TYR A 2 18.67 -16.70 -3.79
CA TYR A 2 17.28 -17.11 -3.59
C TYR A 2 16.65 -17.28 -4.96
N ASP A 3 16.31 -18.52 -5.32
CA ASP A 3 15.77 -18.85 -6.65
C ASP A 3 14.23 -18.97 -6.62
N SER A 4 13.63 -18.94 -5.42
CA SER A 4 12.18 -18.95 -5.18
C SER A 4 11.84 -18.44 -3.76
N GLY A 5 10.56 -18.13 -3.53
CA GLY A 5 10.07 -17.69 -2.22
C GLY A 5 8.67 -17.07 -2.31
N SER A 6 8.02 -16.95 -1.16
CA SER A 6 6.74 -16.26 -1.00
C SER A 6 6.76 -15.39 0.26
N ILE A 7 5.92 -14.35 0.27
CA ILE A 7 5.75 -13.46 1.42
C ILE A 7 4.26 -13.45 1.76
N ARG A 8 3.94 -13.66 3.03
CA ARG A 8 2.58 -13.58 3.56
C ARG A 8 2.48 -12.46 4.58
N ILE A 9 1.40 -11.68 4.50
CA ILE A 9 1.03 -10.65 5.49
C ILE A 9 -0.34 -11.05 6.02
N ASP A 10 -0.48 -11.18 7.34
CA ASP A 10 -1.70 -11.67 8.00
C ASP A 10 -2.25 -12.96 7.37
N GLY A 11 -1.35 -13.90 7.05
CA GLY A 11 -1.68 -15.17 6.42
C GLY A 11 -2.03 -15.10 4.93
N ARG A 12 -2.03 -13.92 4.30
CA ARG A 12 -2.35 -13.74 2.87
C ARG A 12 -1.09 -13.57 2.04
N GLU A 13 -0.96 -14.36 0.97
CA GLU A 13 0.15 -14.21 0.02
C GLU A 13 0.09 -12.89 -0.74
N VAL A 14 1.21 -12.16 -0.72
CA VAL A 14 1.39 -10.87 -1.39
C VAL A 14 1.81 -11.09 -2.84
N GLY A 15 1.25 -10.30 -3.76
CA GLY A 15 1.65 -10.35 -5.17
C GLY A 15 0.96 -11.45 -5.99
N TYR A 16 0.77 -12.63 -5.39
CA TYR A 16 0.30 -13.83 -6.06
C TYR A 16 -0.89 -14.48 -5.34
N ARG A 17 -1.68 -15.26 -6.07
CA ARG A 17 -2.73 -16.11 -5.51
C ARG A 17 -2.12 -17.44 -5.06
N GLU A 18 -2.62 -17.92 -3.94
CA GLU A 18 -2.34 -19.26 -3.42
C GLU A 18 -3.17 -20.28 -4.19
N THR A 19 -2.80 -20.46 -5.46
CA THR A 19 -3.30 -21.52 -6.32
C THR A 19 -2.11 -22.41 -6.65
N GLY A 20 -2.33 -23.70 -6.95
CA GLY A 20 -1.24 -24.64 -7.27
C GLY A 20 -0.30 -24.19 -8.40
N THR A 21 -0.66 -23.14 -9.13
CA THR A 21 0.20 -22.36 -10.03
C THR A 21 0.33 -20.90 -9.58
N ARG A 22 1.53 -20.34 -9.68
CA ARG A 22 1.85 -18.95 -9.29
C ARG A 22 1.15 -17.95 -10.22
N GLN A 23 -0.02 -17.48 -9.83
CA GLN A 23 -0.80 -16.51 -10.60
C GLN A 23 -0.69 -15.12 -9.97
N ARG A 24 -0.20 -14.13 -10.73
CA ARG A 24 -0.12 -12.74 -10.25
C ARG A 24 -1.53 -12.19 -9.99
N ARG A 25 -1.71 -11.51 -8.86
CA ARG A 25 -2.97 -10.84 -8.52
C ARG A 25 -3.22 -9.65 -9.44
N SER A 26 -4.49 -9.29 -9.60
CA SER A 26 -4.87 -8.10 -10.36
C SER A 26 -4.33 -6.83 -9.66
N GLU A 27 -4.07 -5.78 -10.44
CA GLU A 27 -3.63 -4.50 -9.86
C GLU A 27 -4.65 -3.92 -8.87
N ARG A 28 -5.94 -4.20 -9.06
CA ARG A 28 -7.00 -3.82 -8.12
C ARG A 28 -6.85 -4.53 -6.77
N ASP A 29 -6.54 -5.83 -6.78
CA ASP A 29 -6.32 -6.60 -5.54
C ASP A 29 -5.02 -6.15 -4.85
N LEU A 30 -3.96 -5.90 -5.62
CA LEU A 30 -2.71 -5.37 -5.08
C LEU A 30 -2.87 -3.97 -4.50
N ALA A 31 -3.69 -3.11 -5.11
CA ALA A 31 -4.00 -1.79 -4.57
C ALA A 31 -4.71 -1.86 -3.21
N LYS A 32 -5.62 -2.83 -3.03
CA LYS A 32 -6.26 -3.08 -1.72
C LYS A 32 -5.23 -3.51 -0.67
N MET A 33 -4.31 -4.41 -1.04
CA MET A 33 -3.22 -4.81 -0.12
C MET A 33 -2.33 -3.61 0.27
N ARG A 34 -1.95 -2.78 -0.71
CA ARG A 34 -1.18 -1.55 -0.47
C ARG A 34 -1.92 -0.51 0.36
N ALA A 35 -3.25 -0.56 0.42
CA ALA A 35 -4.02 0.35 1.26
C ALA A 35 -3.91 0.00 2.76
N GLU A 36 -3.66 -1.27 3.07
CA GLU A 36 -3.53 -1.79 4.44
C GLU A 36 -2.08 -1.80 4.94
N THR A 37 -1.10 -1.62 4.06
CA THR A 37 0.33 -1.65 4.40
C THR A 37 1.03 -0.33 4.05
N GLY A 38 2.03 0.03 4.86
CA GLY A 38 2.88 1.20 4.63
C GLY A 38 4.33 0.78 4.43
N MET A 39 5.09 1.59 3.69
CA MET A 39 6.52 1.45 3.55
C MET A 39 7.20 2.74 4.02
N VAL A 40 8.23 2.59 4.85
CA VAL A 40 9.10 3.69 5.29
C VAL A 40 10.46 3.49 4.65
N PHE A 41 10.99 4.56 4.07
CA PHE A 41 12.30 4.57 3.41
C PHE A 41 13.32 5.24 4.32
N GLN A 42 14.60 4.97 4.08
CA GLN A 42 15.70 5.59 4.83
C GLN A 42 15.74 7.12 4.64
N SER A 43 15.35 7.60 3.45
CA SER A 43 15.20 9.02 3.13
C SER A 43 13.73 9.43 3.11
N PHE A 44 13.44 10.71 3.36
CA PHE A 44 12.07 11.22 3.26
C PHE A 44 11.52 11.13 1.84
N ASN A 45 10.40 10.43 1.68
CA ASN A 45 9.67 10.29 0.42
C ASN A 45 8.36 11.09 0.47
N LEU A 46 8.47 12.40 0.73
CA LEU A 46 7.35 13.34 0.80
C LEU A 46 7.19 14.10 -0.53
N PHE A 47 5.97 14.47 -0.88
CA PHE A 47 5.69 15.34 -2.01
C PHE A 47 6.08 16.79 -1.65
N PRO A 48 7.05 17.40 -2.35
CA PRO A 48 7.64 18.69 -1.95
C PRO A 48 6.69 19.87 -2.16
N HIS A 49 5.68 19.72 -3.00
CA HIS A 49 4.66 20.74 -3.27
C HIS A 49 3.49 20.68 -2.27
N LEU A 50 3.53 19.79 -1.28
CA LEU A 50 2.52 19.66 -0.24
C LEU A 50 3.10 20.02 1.12
N THR A 51 2.26 20.57 1.99
CA THR A 51 2.61 20.74 3.41
C THR A 51 2.73 19.38 4.11
N ALA A 52 3.27 19.36 5.33
CA ALA A 52 3.32 18.13 6.14
C ALA A 52 1.92 17.51 6.33
N ALA A 53 0.92 18.33 6.72
CA ALA A 53 -0.46 17.89 6.83
C ALA A 53 -1.02 17.41 5.48
N GLY A 54 -0.68 18.07 4.38
CA GLY A 54 -1.08 17.64 3.04
C GLY A 54 -0.56 16.26 2.65
N ASN A 55 0.71 15.98 2.95
CA ASN A 55 1.32 14.66 2.75
C ASN A 55 0.61 13.56 3.55
N ILE A 56 0.35 13.81 4.85
CA ILE A 56 -0.31 12.86 5.74
C ILE A 56 -1.75 12.58 5.27
N MET A 57 -2.51 13.62 4.91
CA MET A 57 -3.91 13.48 4.49
C MET A 57 -4.09 12.81 3.12
N LEU A 58 -3.07 12.82 2.24
CA LEU A 58 -3.22 12.39 0.85
C LEU A 58 -3.73 10.95 0.73
N GLY A 59 -3.15 10.02 1.50
CA GLY A 59 -3.57 8.62 1.52
C GLY A 59 -5.01 8.45 2.03
N LEU A 60 -5.38 9.17 3.10
CA LEU A 60 -6.72 9.14 3.67
C LEU A 60 -7.78 9.62 2.67
N ARG A 61 -7.47 10.66 1.90
CA ARG A 61 -8.41 11.22 0.93
C ARG A 61 -8.49 10.40 -0.35
N LYS A 62 -7.37 9.99 -0.92
CA LYS A 62 -7.33 9.34 -2.24
C LYS A 62 -7.52 7.83 -2.19
N VAL A 63 -7.04 7.18 -1.14
CA VAL A 63 -7.14 5.71 -0.98
C VAL A 63 -8.33 5.34 -0.11
N ARG A 64 -8.56 6.04 1.00
CA ARG A 64 -9.67 5.76 1.92
C ARG A 64 -10.93 6.59 1.66
N GLY A 65 -10.89 7.54 0.71
CA GLY A 65 -12.07 8.31 0.31
C GLY A 65 -12.58 9.31 1.36
N LYS A 66 -11.82 9.58 2.42
CA LYS A 66 -12.23 10.53 3.47
C LYS A 66 -12.34 11.94 2.92
N SER A 67 -13.31 12.70 3.43
CA SER A 67 -13.41 14.14 3.16
C SER A 67 -12.18 14.87 3.70
N SER A 68 -11.95 16.10 3.23
CA SER A 68 -10.82 16.88 3.74
C SER A 68 -10.93 17.18 5.23
N THR A 69 -12.15 17.30 5.76
CA THR A 69 -12.41 17.53 7.17
C THR A 69 -12.10 16.27 7.98
N GLU A 70 -12.60 15.11 7.56
CA GLU A 70 -12.34 13.82 8.24
C GLU A 70 -10.88 13.39 8.17
N ALA A 71 -10.14 13.77 7.12
CA ALA A 71 -8.72 13.47 7.01
C ALA A 71 -7.85 14.35 7.90
N ARG A 72 -8.37 15.52 8.31
CA ARG A 72 -7.64 16.52 9.09
C ARG A 72 -7.92 16.45 10.59
N ALA A 73 -9.05 15.83 10.97
CA ALA A 73 -9.44 15.55 12.35
C ALA A 73 -8.48 14.54 12.99
#